data_AF-A0A4D4KND6-F1
#
_entry.id   AF-A0A4D4KND6-F1
#
_cell.length_a   1.000
_cell.length_b   1.000
_cell.length_c   1.000
_cell.angle_alpha   90.00
_cell.angle_beta   90.00
_cell.angle_gamma   90.00
#
_symmetry.space_group_name_H-M   'P 1'
#
loop_
_entity.id
_entity.type
_entity.pdbx_description
1 polymer ?
#
loop_
_entity_poly.entity_id
_entity_poly.type
_entity_poly.pdbx_seq_one_letter_code
_entity_poly.pdbx_strand_id
1 'polypeptide(L)'
;MARGPELRGAEGREHRAECAAEAMATAVEAGCTGPRVLRTDSQFSNAGVIAACRRTAARFSSHLPREPSIKRAVAAIDDTT
;
A
#
# COMPACT_ATOMS: atom_id res chain seq x y z
N MET A 1 -8.17 -17.59 -12.13
CA MET A 1 -7.48 -16.42 -11.54
C MET A 1 -8.44 -15.24 -11.56
N ALA A 2 -9.03 -14.88 -10.42
CA ALA A 2 -9.90 -13.70 -10.34
C ALA A 2 -9.02 -12.44 -10.20
N ARG A 3 -9.21 -11.44 -11.08
CA ARG A 3 -8.65 -10.09 -10.90
C ARG A 3 -9.30 -9.48 -9.66
N GLY A 4 -8.50 -9.07 -8.68
CA GLY A 4 -8.98 -8.27 -7.56
C GLY A 4 -9.52 -6.92 -8.03
N PRO A 5 -10.41 -6.27 -7.25
CA PRO A 5 -11.01 -5.00 -7.63
C PRO A 5 -9.95 -3.90 -7.77
N GLU A 6 -9.96 -3.20 -8.91
CA GLU A 6 -9.10 -2.06 -9.20
C GLU A 6 -9.81 -0.79 -8.68
N LEU A 7 -9.32 -0.24 -7.57
CA LEU A 7 -9.98 0.85 -6.87
C LEU A 7 -9.56 2.20 -7.47
N ARG A 8 -10.56 2.97 -7.94
CA ARG A 8 -10.41 4.28 -8.56
C ARG A 8 -10.93 5.36 -7.62
N GLY A 9 -10.11 6.36 -7.31
CA GLY A 9 -10.51 7.62 -6.66
C GLY A 9 -10.06 7.77 -5.21
N ALA A 10 -9.10 8.66 -4.98
CA ALA A 10 -8.82 9.24 -3.67
C ALA A 10 -8.34 10.67 -3.88
N GLU A 11 -9.29 11.60 -3.93
CA GLU A 11 -9.03 13.04 -3.97
C GLU A 11 -8.93 13.54 -2.52
N GLY A 12 -7.79 14.18 -2.18
CA GLY A 12 -7.48 14.67 -0.84
C GLY A 12 -6.24 14.00 -0.22
N ARG A 13 -5.25 14.80 0.22
CA ARG A 13 -4.01 14.28 0.82
C ARG A 13 -4.22 13.72 2.24
N GLU A 14 -5.25 14.20 2.94
CA GLU A 14 -5.54 13.86 4.33
C GLU A 14 -6.21 12.47 4.51
N HIS A 15 -6.99 12.00 3.53
CA HIS A 15 -7.75 10.74 3.66
C HIS A 15 -7.02 9.50 3.14
N ARG A 16 -5.74 9.60 2.77
CA ARG A 16 -5.01 8.53 2.08
C ARG A 16 -4.88 7.23 2.88
N ALA A 17 -4.71 7.34 4.19
CA ALA A 17 -4.62 6.17 5.07
C ALA A 17 -5.99 5.50 5.29
N GLU A 18 -7.05 6.30 5.32
CA GLU A 18 -8.43 5.84 5.48
C GLU A 18 -8.93 5.15 4.21
N CYS A 19 -8.71 5.76 3.04
CA CYS A 19 -9.01 5.12 1.75
C CYS A 19 -8.27 3.77 1.59
N ALA A 20 -7.01 3.70 2.04
CA ALA A 20 -6.24 2.44 2.01
C ALA A 20 -6.82 1.39 2.98
N ALA A 21 -7.29 1.81 4.16
CA ALA A 21 -7.92 0.90 5.11
C ALA A 21 -9.28 0.39 4.61
N GLU A 22 -10.11 1.28 4.07
CA GLU A 22 -11.41 0.96 3.49
C GLU A 22 -11.28 0.01 2.31
N ALA A 23 -10.39 0.31 1.36
CA ALA A 23 -10.04 -0.55 0.24
C ALA A 23 -9.72 -1.99 0.68
N MET A 24 -8.94 -2.12 1.75
CA MET A 24 -8.53 -3.41 2.28
C MET A 24 -9.67 -4.14 3.00
N ALA A 25 -10.54 -3.41 3.70
CA ALA A 25 -11.74 -3.95 4.34
C ALA A 25 -12.73 -4.48 3.29
N THR A 26 -13.00 -3.69 2.24
CA THR A 26 -13.85 -4.13 1.11
C THR A 26 -13.33 -5.40 0.46
N ALA A 27 -12.00 -5.53 0.30
CA ALA A 27 -11.42 -6.77 -0.22
C ALA A 27 -11.68 -7.98 0.70
N VAL A 28 -11.66 -7.81 2.03
CA VAL A 28 -12.06 -8.88 2.98
C VAL A 28 -13.52 -9.25 2.78
N GLU A 29 -14.41 -8.26 2.78
CA GLU A 29 -15.85 -8.45 2.65
C GLU A 29 -16.23 -9.13 1.34
N ALA A 30 -15.48 -8.84 0.26
CA ALA A 30 -15.61 -9.50 -1.03
C ALA A 30 -15.05 -10.95 -1.06
N GLY A 31 -14.55 -11.48 0.07
CA GLY A 31 -14.03 -12.83 0.17
C GLY A 31 -12.61 -13.03 -0.38
N CYS A 32 -11.82 -11.96 -0.51
CA CYS A 32 -10.43 -12.08 -0.97
C CYS A 32 -9.55 -12.70 0.14
N THR A 33 -9.14 -13.95 -0.04
CA THR A 33 -8.28 -14.69 0.91
C THR A 33 -6.79 -14.71 0.55
N GLY A 34 -6.44 -14.21 -0.64
CA GLY A 34 -5.05 -14.15 -1.12
C GLY A 34 -4.27 -12.92 -0.63
N PRO A 35 -2.96 -12.84 -0.93
CA PRO A 35 -2.16 -11.65 -0.64
C PRO A 35 -2.75 -10.42 -1.33
N ARG A 36 -2.96 -9.36 -0.56
CA ARG A 36 -3.49 -8.07 -1.04
C ARG A 36 -2.35 -7.09 -1.16
N VAL A 37 -2.27 -6.40 -2.30
CA VAL A 37 -1.20 -5.45 -2.60
C VAL A 37 -1.81 -4.09 -2.87
N LEU A 38 -1.48 -3.10 -2.04
CA LEU A 38 -1.80 -1.70 -2.29
C LEU A 38 -0.75 -1.10 -3.23
N ARG A 39 -1.17 -0.66 -4.42
CA ARG A 39 -0.27 0.05 -5.35
C ARG A 39 -0.38 1.56 -5.11
N THR A 40 0.75 2.17 -4.76
CA THR A 40 0.81 3.57 -4.32
C THR A 40 1.79 4.39 -5.16
N ASP A 41 1.49 5.67 -5.35
CA ASP A 41 2.47 6.65 -5.85
C ASP A 41 3.24 7.32 -4.68
N SER A 42 4.18 8.22 -4.99
CA SER A 42 5.00 8.91 -4.00
C SER A 42 4.20 9.74 -2.99
N GLN A 43 2.96 10.11 -3.29
CA GLN A 43 2.11 10.87 -2.36
C GLN A 43 1.40 9.95 -1.33
N PHE A 44 1.45 8.63 -1.52
CA PHE A 44 0.89 7.62 -0.64
C PHE A 44 1.95 6.86 0.18
N SER A 45 3.24 7.21 0.06
CA SER A 45 4.34 6.59 0.82
C SER A 45 4.63 7.32 2.13
N ASN A 46 3.57 7.68 2.87
CA ASN A 46 3.69 8.27 4.19
C ASN A 46 3.51 7.22 5.31
N ALA A 47 3.98 7.56 6.52
CA ALA A 47 3.94 6.66 7.67
C ALA A 47 2.51 6.19 8.02
N GLY A 48 1.49 7.03 7.81
CA GLY A 48 0.09 6.69 8.08
C GLY A 48 -0.43 5.57 7.17
N VAL A 49 -0.11 5.65 5.87
CA VAL A 49 -0.47 4.61 4.89
C VAL A 49 0.28 3.31 5.18
N ILE A 50 1.57 3.38 5.50
CA ILE A 50 2.36 2.18 5.87
C ILE A 50 1.77 1.52 7.12
N ALA A 51 1.42 2.30 8.14
CA ALA A 51 0.79 1.78 9.35
C ALA A 51 -0.58 1.13 9.06
N ALA A 52 -1.39 1.69 8.15
CA ALA A 52 -2.65 1.08 7.72
C ALA A 52 -2.44 -0.25 6.98
N CYS A 53 -1.46 -0.33 6.07
CA CYS A 53 -1.10 -1.58 5.40
C CYS A 53 -0.67 -2.66 6.40
N ARG A 54 0.16 -2.30 7.39
CA ARG A 54 0.59 -3.23 8.44
C ARG A 54 -0.59 -3.78 9.26
N ARG A 55 -1.52 -2.92 9.68
CA ARG A 55 -2.72 -3.33 10.44
C ARG A 55 -3.60 -4.31 9.68
N THR A 56 -3.63 -4.21 8.35
CA THR A 56 -4.51 -5.00 7.48
C THR A 56 -3.80 -6.21 6.85
N ALA A 57 -2.53 -6.46 7.22
CA ALA A 57 -1.66 -7.44 6.58
C ALA A 57 -1.56 -7.26 5.05
N ALA A 58 -1.71 -6.01 4.58
CA ALA A 58 -1.53 -5.65 3.18
C ALA A 58 -0.04 -5.54 2.85
N ARG A 59 0.35 -6.06 1.69
CA ARG A 59 1.61 -5.69 1.04
C ARG A 59 1.42 -4.35 0.32
N PHE A 60 2.49 -3.62 0.08
CA PHE A 60 2.44 -2.40 -0.73
C PHE A 60 3.52 -2.41 -1.80
N SER A 61 3.22 -1.75 -2.92
CA SER A 61 4.15 -1.50 -4.01
C SER A 61 4.13 -0.01 -4.28
N SER A 62 5.25 0.68 -4.04
CA SER A 62 5.35 2.12 -4.30
C SER A 62 6.15 2.40 -5.58
N HIS A 63 5.64 3.28 -6.44
CA HIS A 63 6.42 3.84 -7.54
C HIS A 63 7.11 5.12 -7.07
N LEU A 64 8.37 4.98 -6.64
CA LEU A 64 9.21 6.10 -6.27
C LEU A 64 10.21 6.39 -7.39
N PRO A 65 10.55 7.68 -7.64
CA PRO A 65 11.72 8.02 -8.43
C PRO A 65 12.94 7.28 -7.91
N ARG A 66 13.73 6.70 -8.80
CA ARG A 66 14.85 5.83 -8.44
C ARG A 66 16.10 6.65 -8.09
N GLU A 67 15.94 7.59 -7.16
CA GLU A 67 16.99 8.46 -6.68
C GLU A 67 18.02 7.69 -5.82
N PRO A 68 19.28 8.15 -5.75
CA PRO A 68 20.31 7.48 -4.97
C PRO A 68 19.99 7.36 -3.48
N SER A 69 19.24 8.31 -2.92
CA SER A 69 18.75 8.29 -1.53
C SER A 69 17.80 7.10 -1.30
N ILE A 70 16.80 6.94 -2.17
CA ILE A 70 15.83 5.84 -2.12
C ILE A 70 16.51 4.49 -2.31
N LYS A 71 17.44 4.37 -3.27
CA LYS A 71 18.22 3.13 -3.46
C LYS A 71 19.01 2.75 -2.21
N ARG A 72 19.66 3.73 -1.57
CA ARG A 72 20.41 3.51 -0.32
C ARG A 72 19.50 3.09 0.83
N ALA A 73 18.36 3.75 0.99
CA ALA A 73 17.38 3.40 2.01
C ALA A 73 16.86 1.97 1.82
N VAL A 74 16.49 1.58 0.59
CA VAL A 74 16.03 0.21 0.28
C VAL A 74 17.12 -0.83 0.54
N ALA A 75 18.36 -0.55 0.14
CA ALA A 75 19.48 -1.48 0.35
C ALA A 75 19.88 -1.65 1.83
N ALA A 76 19.44 -0.74 2.71
CA ALA A 76 19.67 -0.82 4.15
C ALA A 76 18.54 -1.52 4.91
N ILE A 77 17.47 -1.94 4.23
CA ILE A 77 16.42 -2.76 4.84
C ILE A 77 16.94 -4.18 4.93
N ASP A 78 17.13 -4.69 6.15
CA ASP A 78 17.49 -6.09 6.37
C ASP A 78 16.35 -7.02 5.94
N ASP A 79 16.67 -8.13 5.27
CA ASP A 79 15.72 -9.17 4.84
C ASP A 79 15.20 -10.04 6.01
N THR A 80 15.25 -9.53 7.24
CA THR A 80 14.76 -10.25 8.42
C THR A 80 13.25 -10.42 8.33
N THR A 81 12.83 -11.67 8.18
CA THR A 81 11.44 -12.12 8.03
C THR A 81 10.80 -12.35 9.39
#